data_AF-A0A524QEY1-F1
#
_entry.id   AF-A0A524QEY1-F1
#
_cell.length_a   1.000
_cell.length_b   1.000
_cell.length_c   1.000
_cell.angle_alpha   90.00
_cell.angle_beta   90.00
_cell.angle_gamma   90.00
#
_symmetry.space_group_name_H-M   'P 1'
#
loop_
_entity.id
_entity.type
_entity.pdbx_description
1 polymer ?
#
loop_
_entity_poly.entity_id
_entity_poly.type
_entity_poly.pdbx_seq_one_letter_code
_entity_poly.pdbx_strand_id
1 'polypeptide(L)'
;MKDQRGVDASSDNSQSLETYERALRAFNTYRGDPVAIIDEALETDPDFAMGHVLRGHIHLSMWEKSVLPEIKKSVAKLNDLDNRNNDRERRHARALDQWVSGDWDGARGTLDRLLAEYPRDLLALQIGHLSDFFHGDRENLRGRVARAMPAWTRDDSGYAFLLGMHAFGLEECGSYAVAEEAGRHALDLEPDDCWAQHELAHVMEMQARQAEGIAFMEGRTAHWAQTDNAFRFHNWWHTALYNLDQDRFERTLEIYDEGVRSEPAEIQLMLLDAVALLWRMHLRGLDVGNRWSEVADLYEKDDEDGFYAFNDMHAMMAFAATDRSAAAATRLAAMEAAAEGEGTNAMMMRMVGLPIARGIEAFRRERYGEAIGYLMPVRYRAHVFGGSHAQRDIVHRTLIEAALRDGDKALATALSNERTSLKPNCPFSWQLHERAVSG
;
A
#
# COMPACT_ATOMS: atom_id res chain seq x y z
N MET A 1 6.49 1.57 -33.21
CA MET A 1 5.80 2.89 -33.16
C MET A 1 6.20 3.64 -31.89
N LYS A 2 5.60 4.81 -31.60
CA LYS A 2 5.77 5.54 -30.32
C LYS A 2 4.43 5.62 -29.61
N ASP A 3 4.44 5.47 -28.28
CA ASP A 3 3.27 5.66 -27.42
C ASP A 3 2.86 7.14 -27.32
N GLN A 4 1.76 7.45 -26.61
CA GLN A 4 1.26 8.84 -26.48
C GLN A 4 2.27 9.81 -25.84
N ARG A 5 3.29 9.27 -25.15
CA ARG A 5 4.34 10.04 -24.48
C ARG A 5 5.64 10.06 -25.28
N GLY A 6 5.63 9.56 -26.52
CA GLY A 6 6.77 9.58 -27.44
C GLY A 6 7.82 8.50 -27.17
N VAL A 7 7.52 7.53 -26.30
CA VAL A 7 8.42 6.43 -25.95
C VAL A 7 8.24 5.26 -26.91
N ASP A 8 9.33 4.63 -27.34
CA ASP A 8 9.28 3.58 -28.35
C ASP A 8 8.56 2.31 -27.87
N ALA A 9 7.87 1.65 -28.81
CA ALA A 9 7.20 0.35 -28.64
C ALA A 9 7.39 -0.51 -29.90
N SER A 10 7.72 -1.79 -29.71
CA SER A 10 8.02 -2.75 -30.77
C SER A 10 6.75 -3.39 -31.34
N SER A 11 5.90 -2.55 -31.91
CA SER A 11 4.72 -2.97 -32.67
C SER A 11 4.55 -2.06 -33.89
N ASP A 12 3.93 -2.61 -34.93
CA ASP A 12 3.42 -1.96 -36.13
C ASP A 12 1.88 -1.93 -36.19
N ASN A 13 1.20 -2.53 -35.20
CA ASN A 13 -0.25 -2.49 -35.05
C ASN A 13 -0.71 -1.29 -34.20
N SER A 14 -1.24 -0.25 -34.85
CA SER A 14 -1.73 0.96 -34.18
C SER A 14 -2.92 0.69 -33.25
N GLN A 15 -3.78 -0.28 -33.56
CA GLN A 15 -4.94 -0.62 -32.74
C GLN A 15 -4.51 -1.22 -31.39
N SER A 16 -3.53 -2.13 -31.39
CA SER A 16 -2.98 -2.69 -30.15
C SER A 16 -2.35 -1.61 -29.27
N LEU A 17 -1.69 -0.62 -29.88
CA LEU A 17 -1.13 0.51 -29.14
C LEU A 17 -2.22 1.40 -28.54
N GLU A 18 -3.29 1.72 -29.28
CA GLU A 18 -4.44 2.46 -28.76
C GLU A 18 -5.13 1.73 -27.58
N THR A 19 -5.25 0.40 -27.66
CA THR A 19 -5.78 -0.40 -26.55
C THR A 19 -4.84 -0.41 -25.35
N TYR A 20 -3.52 -0.46 -25.54
CA TYR A 20 -2.54 -0.29 -24.46
C TYR A 20 -2.68 1.07 -23.76
N GLU A 21 -2.89 2.16 -24.51
CA GLU A 21 -3.11 3.49 -23.93
C GLU A 21 -4.35 3.52 -23.03
N ARG A 22 -5.45 2.89 -23.47
CA ARG A 22 -6.68 2.75 -22.67
C ARG A 22 -6.44 1.92 -21.41
N ALA A 23 -5.77 0.78 -21.53
CA ALA A 23 -5.47 -0.10 -20.40
C ALA A 23 -4.54 0.58 -19.38
N LEU A 24 -3.52 1.29 -19.85
CA LEU A 24 -2.63 2.05 -18.97
C LEU A 24 -3.39 3.17 -18.25
N ARG A 25 -4.25 3.89 -18.94
CA ARG A 25 -5.10 4.93 -18.34
C ARG A 25 -6.04 4.36 -17.27
N ALA A 26 -6.67 3.21 -17.54
CA ALA A 26 -7.47 2.48 -16.57
C ALA A 26 -6.63 2.11 -15.33
N PHE A 27 -5.39 1.64 -15.52
CA PHE A 27 -4.46 1.35 -14.42
C PHE A 27 -4.01 2.60 -13.66
N ASN A 28 -3.73 3.73 -14.33
CA ASN A 28 -3.33 4.98 -13.66
C ASN A 28 -4.45 5.56 -12.79
N THR A 29 -5.70 5.45 -13.26
CA THR A 29 -6.88 5.95 -12.54
C THR A 29 -7.49 4.95 -11.56
N TYR A 30 -7.02 3.69 -11.57
CA TYR A 30 -7.62 2.56 -10.87
C TYR A 30 -9.08 2.29 -11.28
N ARG A 31 -9.46 2.57 -12.53
CA ARG A 31 -10.83 2.45 -13.05
C ARG A 31 -10.98 1.27 -13.99
N GLY A 32 -12.08 0.53 -13.86
CA GLY A 32 -12.40 -0.60 -14.72
C GLY A 32 -11.47 -1.80 -14.52
N ASP A 33 -11.28 -2.59 -15.58
CA ASP A 33 -10.42 -3.77 -15.58
C ASP A 33 -9.31 -3.60 -16.64
N PRO A 34 -8.12 -3.08 -16.25
CA PRO A 34 -7.02 -2.88 -17.18
C PRO A 34 -6.43 -4.19 -17.72
N VAL A 35 -6.63 -5.33 -17.02
CA VAL A 35 -6.20 -6.65 -17.51
C VAL A 35 -7.10 -7.09 -18.66
N ALA A 36 -8.43 -7.01 -18.49
CA ALA A 36 -9.37 -7.33 -19.55
C ALA A 36 -9.15 -6.45 -20.79
N ILE A 37 -8.90 -5.15 -20.60
CA ILE A 37 -8.64 -4.23 -21.72
C ILE A 37 -7.34 -4.62 -22.45
N ILE A 38 -6.26 -4.93 -21.75
CA ILE A 38 -5.00 -5.29 -22.43
C ILE A 38 -5.07 -6.67 -23.10
N ASP A 39 -5.87 -7.59 -22.56
CA ASP A 39 -6.11 -8.90 -23.18
C ASP A 39 -6.76 -8.75 -24.57
N GLU A 40 -7.64 -7.75 -24.81
CA GLU A 40 -8.17 -7.44 -26.15
C GLU A 40 -7.05 -7.16 -27.18
N ALA A 41 -6.00 -6.43 -26.76
CA ALA A 41 -4.84 -6.15 -27.62
C ALA A 41 -4.02 -7.42 -27.90
N LEU A 42 -3.89 -8.29 -26.90
CA LEU A 42 -3.12 -9.52 -26.98
C LEU A 42 -3.84 -10.62 -27.78
N GLU A 43 -5.17 -10.59 -27.86
CA GLU A 43 -5.93 -11.42 -28.80
C GLU A 43 -5.68 -11.02 -30.25
N THR A 44 -5.54 -9.71 -30.51
CA THR A 44 -5.31 -9.16 -31.85
C THR A 44 -3.85 -9.26 -32.30
N ASP A 45 -2.92 -8.97 -31.39
CA ASP A 45 -1.48 -9.02 -31.59
C ASP A 45 -0.81 -9.80 -30.44
N PRO A 46 -0.79 -11.15 -30.51
CA PRO A 46 -0.24 -11.99 -29.44
C PRO A 46 1.24 -11.75 -29.13
N ASP A 47 1.97 -11.12 -30.05
CA ASP A 47 3.39 -10.81 -29.93
C ASP A 47 3.64 -9.35 -29.51
N PHE A 48 2.60 -8.61 -29.11
CA PHE A 48 2.71 -7.25 -28.64
C PHE A 48 3.43 -7.17 -27.28
N ALA A 49 4.74 -6.92 -27.30
CA ALA A 49 5.60 -6.91 -26.12
C ALA A 49 5.10 -5.96 -25.01
N MET A 50 4.76 -4.71 -25.33
CA MET A 50 4.25 -3.77 -24.33
C MET A 50 2.90 -4.19 -23.71
N GLY A 51 2.09 -4.99 -24.41
CA GLY A 51 0.89 -5.58 -23.83
C GLY A 51 1.22 -6.59 -22.73
N HIS A 52 2.18 -7.48 -22.98
CA HIS A 52 2.67 -8.44 -21.97
C HIS A 52 3.38 -7.75 -20.79
N VAL A 53 4.13 -6.66 -21.06
CA VAL A 53 4.74 -5.81 -20.04
C VAL A 53 3.67 -5.19 -19.13
N LEU A 54 2.65 -4.55 -19.70
CA LEU A 54 1.57 -3.94 -18.91
C LEU A 54 0.82 -4.98 -18.09
N ARG A 55 0.42 -6.09 -18.71
CA ARG A 55 -0.27 -7.19 -18.03
C ARG A 55 0.54 -7.71 -16.85
N GLY A 56 1.85 -7.95 -17.03
CA GLY A 56 2.74 -8.42 -15.96
C GLY A 56 2.87 -7.40 -14.82
N HIS A 57 2.98 -6.12 -15.15
CA HIS A 57 3.10 -5.05 -14.16
C HIS A 57 1.82 -4.76 -13.37
N ILE A 58 0.64 -4.88 -13.98
CA ILE A 58 -0.64 -4.77 -13.27
C ILE A 58 -0.72 -5.86 -12.19
N HIS A 59 -0.40 -7.11 -12.54
CA HIS A 59 -0.36 -8.19 -11.56
C HIS A 59 0.70 -7.95 -10.47
N LEU A 60 1.91 -7.53 -10.85
CA LEU A 60 2.98 -7.19 -9.89
C LEU A 60 2.53 -6.12 -8.88
N SER A 61 1.71 -5.16 -9.30
CA SER A 61 1.24 -4.08 -8.44
C SER A 61 0.39 -4.53 -7.24
N MET A 62 -0.16 -5.76 -7.30
CA MET A 62 -0.89 -6.36 -6.18
C MET A 62 0.05 -6.76 -5.04
N TRP A 63 1.32 -7.09 -5.36
CA TRP A 63 2.35 -7.50 -4.41
C TRP A 63 1.99 -8.75 -3.58
N GLU A 64 1.36 -9.73 -4.24
CA GLU A 64 0.89 -10.98 -3.65
C GLU A 64 1.57 -12.21 -4.27
N LYS A 65 1.60 -13.34 -3.57
CA LYS A 65 2.09 -14.61 -4.08
C LYS A 65 1.14 -15.19 -5.14
N SER A 66 -0.16 -14.98 -4.94
CA SER A 66 -1.27 -15.44 -5.80
C SER A 66 -1.09 -15.05 -7.28
N VAL A 67 -0.44 -13.91 -7.56
CA VAL A 67 -0.23 -13.38 -8.91
C VAL A 67 1.04 -13.89 -9.61
N LEU A 68 1.92 -14.61 -8.91
CA LEU A 68 3.16 -15.14 -9.47
C LEU A 68 2.97 -15.95 -10.78
N PRO A 69 1.96 -16.82 -10.90
CA PRO A 69 1.74 -17.57 -12.14
C PRO A 69 1.46 -16.66 -13.34
N GLU A 70 0.69 -15.59 -13.16
CA GLU A 70 0.36 -14.65 -14.24
C GLU A 70 1.58 -13.83 -14.67
N ILE A 71 2.39 -13.37 -13.70
CA ILE A 71 3.62 -12.63 -14.00
C ILE A 71 4.62 -13.53 -14.73
N LYS A 72 4.75 -14.80 -14.31
CA LYS A 72 5.60 -15.80 -14.99
C LYS A 72 5.19 -16.04 -16.45
N LYS A 73 3.88 -16.05 -16.75
CA LYS A 73 3.39 -16.15 -18.14
C LYS A 73 3.84 -14.95 -18.97
N SER A 74 3.70 -13.72 -18.45
CA SER A 74 4.19 -12.51 -19.11
C SER A 74 5.70 -12.54 -19.33
N VAL A 75 6.49 -12.93 -18.32
CA VAL A 75 7.96 -13.05 -18.44
C VAL A 75 8.36 -14.08 -19.49
N ALA A 76 7.74 -15.27 -19.48
CA ALA A 76 8.02 -16.32 -20.46
C ALA A 76 7.76 -15.81 -21.89
N LYS A 77 6.63 -15.14 -22.10
CA LYS A 77 6.29 -14.57 -23.41
C LYS A 77 7.25 -13.46 -23.84
N LEU A 78 7.66 -12.59 -22.92
CA LEU A 78 8.65 -11.54 -23.20
C LEU A 78 10.02 -12.13 -23.57
N ASN A 79 10.43 -13.24 -22.94
CA ASN A 79 11.66 -13.95 -23.27
C ASN A 79 11.57 -14.61 -24.65
N ASP A 80 10.44 -15.21 -25.01
CA ASP A 80 10.21 -15.77 -26.36
C ASP A 80 10.30 -14.69 -27.45
N LEU A 81 9.95 -13.44 -27.09
CA LEU A 81 10.00 -12.28 -27.96
C LEU A 81 11.33 -11.50 -27.92
N ASP A 82 12.37 -11.97 -27.23
CA ASP A 82 13.58 -11.17 -26.92
C ASP A 82 14.23 -10.50 -28.15
N ASN A 83 14.30 -11.21 -29.28
CA ASN A 83 14.84 -10.68 -30.55
C ASN A 83 13.99 -9.56 -31.18
N ARG A 84 12.73 -9.41 -30.75
CA ARG A 84 11.78 -8.38 -31.19
C ARG A 84 11.62 -7.25 -30.19
N ASN A 85 11.97 -7.49 -28.92
CA ASN A 85 11.89 -6.46 -27.90
C ASN A 85 12.87 -5.32 -28.20
N ASN A 86 12.46 -4.09 -27.94
CA ASN A 86 13.37 -2.96 -27.89
C ASN A 86 14.04 -2.88 -26.50
N ASP A 87 14.90 -1.88 -26.28
CA ASP A 87 15.62 -1.72 -25.02
C ASP A 87 14.69 -1.45 -23.81
N ARG A 88 13.65 -0.61 -23.99
CA ARG A 88 12.62 -0.34 -22.96
C ARG A 88 11.93 -1.64 -22.52
N GLU A 89 11.45 -2.43 -23.49
CA GLU A 89 10.72 -3.68 -23.24
C GLU A 89 11.61 -4.74 -22.56
N ARG A 90 12.87 -4.87 -22.98
CA ARG A 90 13.83 -5.77 -22.32
C ARG A 90 14.07 -5.39 -20.85
N ARG A 91 14.14 -4.10 -20.53
CA ARG A 91 14.32 -3.62 -19.15
C ARG A 91 13.09 -3.89 -18.28
N HIS A 92 11.89 -3.72 -18.82
CA HIS A 92 10.66 -4.15 -18.14
C HIS A 92 10.62 -5.65 -17.90
N ALA A 93 10.91 -6.47 -18.92
CA ALA A 93 10.98 -7.91 -18.80
C ALA A 93 11.97 -8.33 -17.70
N ARG A 94 13.14 -7.67 -17.65
CA ARG A 94 14.14 -7.88 -16.60
C ARG A 94 13.61 -7.53 -15.20
N ALA A 95 12.90 -6.41 -15.04
CA ALA A 95 12.33 -6.04 -13.74
C ALA A 95 11.28 -7.05 -13.26
N LEU A 96 10.41 -7.53 -14.16
CA LEU A 96 9.43 -8.58 -13.85
C LEU A 96 10.11 -9.90 -13.45
N ASP A 97 11.12 -10.33 -14.21
CA ASP A 97 11.92 -11.53 -13.93
C ASP A 97 12.61 -11.47 -12.56
N GLN A 98 13.22 -10.33 -12.23
CA GLN A 98 13.82 -10.10 -10.91
C GLN A 98 12.77 -10.16 -9.79
N TRP A 99 11.61 -9.54 -9.99
CA TRP A 99 10.54 -9.56 -8.99
C TRP A 99 10.04 -10.98 -8.72
N VAL A 100 9.78 -11.76 -9.78
CA VAL A 100 9.36 -13.18 -9.70
C VAL A 100 10.40 -14.05 -8.99
N SER A 101 11.68 -13.69 -9.12
CA SER A 101 12.80 -14.40 -8.50
C SER A 101 13.04 -13.99 -7.04
N GLY A 102 12.30 -13.02 -6.50
CA GLY A 102 12.47 -12.47 -5.15
C GLY A 102 13.55 -11.38 -5.04
N ASP A 103 14.18 -10.99 -6.15
CA ASP A 103 15.15 -9.87 -6.23
C ASP A 103 14.40 -8.53 -6.39
N TRP A 104 13.62 -8.16 -5.37
CA TRP A 104 12.78 -6.97 -5.43
C TRP A 104 13.61 -5.66 -5.49
N ASP A 105 14.72 -5.60 -4.75
CA ASP A 105 15.67 -4.48 -4.84
C ASP A 105 16.28 -4.35 -6.24
N GLY A 106 16.65 -5.47 -6.87
CA GLY A 106 17.13 -5.48 -8.26
C GLY A 106 16.06 -5.02 -9.25
N ALA A 107 14.81 -5.44 -9.07
CA ALA A 107 13.69 -4.99 -9.89
C ALA A 107 13.50 -3.45 -9.80
N ARG A 108 13.52 -2.89 -8.58
CA ARG A 108 13.45 -1.43 -8.36
C ARG A 108 14.63 -0.68 -8.98
N GLY A 109 15.84 -1.24 -8.87
CA GLY A 109 17.04 -0.68 -9.48
C GLY A 109 16.98 -0.70 -11.01
N THR A 110 16.43 -1.75 -11.61
CA THR A 110 16.21 -1.84 -13.06
C THR A 110 15.20 -0.80 -13.53
N LEU A 111 14.08 -0.63 -12.81
CA LEU A 111 13.09 0.41 -13.11
C LEU A 111 13.68 1.82 -12.98
N ASP A 112 14.55 2.06 -12.01
CA ASP A 112 15.21 3.36 -11.86
C ASP A 112 16.15 3.68 -13.04
N ARG A 113 16.95 2.69 -13.47
CA ARG A 113 17.78 2.83 -14.67
C ARG A 113 16.98 2.96 -15.96
N LEU A 114 15.83 2.29 -16.05
CA LEU A 114 14.90 2.46 -17.18
C LEU A 114 14.44 3.91 -17.25
N LEU A 115 14.00 4.49 -16.12
CA LEU A 115 13.51 5.86 -16.05
C LEU A 115 14.58 6.93 -16.27
N ALA A 116 15.85 6.61 -16.05
CA ALA A 116 16.95 7.50 -16.43
C ALA A 116 17.07 7.67 -17.96
N GLU A 117 16.76 6.63 -18.73
CA GLU A 117 16.80 6.65 -20.20
C GLU A 117 15.45 7.04 -20.82
N TYR A 118 14.35 6.59 -20.22
CA TYR A 118 12.98 6.82 -20.66
C TYR A 118 12.17 7.52 -19.56
N PRO A 119 12.49 8.79 -19.21
CA PRO A 119 11.83 9.49 -18.09
C PRO A 119 10.33 9.73 -18.31
N ARG A 120 9.86 9.58 -19.56
CA ARG A 120 8.44 9.71 -19.94
C ARG A 120 7.66 8.39 -19.91
N ASP A 121 8.29 7.30 -19.45
CA ASP A 121 7.62 6.01 -19.30
C ASP A 121 6.73 5.98 -18.05
N LEU A 122 5.46 6.33 -18.25
CA LEU A 122 4.46 6.40 -17.18
C LEU A 122 4.22 5.07 -16.46
N LEU A 123 4.30 3.94 -17.17
CA LEU A 123 4.12 2.62 -16.56
C LEU A 123 5.29 2.32 -15.61
N ALA A 124 6.52 2.55 -16.07
CA ALA A 124 7.70 2.38 -15.22
C ALA A 124 7.69 3.33 -14.01
N LEU A 125 7.18 4.55 -14.17
CA LEU A 125 7.00 5.50 -13.06
C LEU A 125 6.03 4.95 -12.02
N GLN A 126 4.81 4.57 -12.41
CA GLN A 126 3.80 4.08 -11.46
C GLN A 126 4.26 2.81 -10.75
N ILE A 127 4.84 1.85 -11.48
CA ILE A 127 5.31 0.60 -10.86
C ILE A 127 6.52 0.83 -9.97
N GLY A 128 7.46 1.68 -10.40
CA GLY A 128 8.61 2.03 -9.57
C GLY A 128 8.19 2.72 -8.27
N HIS A 129 7.22 3.65 -8.36
CA HIS A 129 6.62 4.34 -7.22
C HIS A 129 5.94 3.36 -6.25
N LEU A 130 5.07 2.47 -6.75
CA LEU A 130 4.43 1.45 -5.91
C LEU A 130 5.46 0.49 -5.30
N SER A 131 6.48 0.09 -6.06
CA SER A 131 7.55 -0.76 -5.54
C SER A 131 8.32 -0.09 -4.40
N ASP A 132 8.63 1.21 -4.51
CA ASP A 132 9.27 1.97 -3.43
C ASP A 132 8.37 2.06 -2.19
N PHE A 133 7.05 2.18 -2.37
CA PHE A 133 6.07 2.14 -1.29
C PHE A 133 6.07 0.79 -0.55
N PHE A 134 6.03 -0.33 -1.26
CA PHE A 134 6.12 -1.68 -0.65
C PHE A 134 7.46 -1.92 0.07
N HIS A 135 8.49 -1.15 -0.24
CA HIS A 135 9.80 -1.20 0.43
C HIS A 135 10.00 -0.16 1.52
N GLY A 136 9.04 0.76 1.68
CA GLY A 136 9.17 1.89 2.60
C GLY A 136 10.32 2.84 2.27
N ASP A 137 10.75 2.86 1.00
CA ASP A 137 11.82 3.72 0.52
C ASP A 137 11.25 5.10 0.15
N ARG A 138 10.87 5.87 1.19
CA ARG A 138 10.25 7.18 1.04
C ARG A 138 11.11 8.17 0.24
N GLU A 139 12.43 8.03 0.29
CA GLU A 139 13.34 8.93 -0.44
C GLU A 139 13.27 8.65 -1.95
N ASN A 140 13.19 7.38 -2.39
CA ASN A 140 12.93 7.07 -3.79
C ASN A 140 11.46 7.26 -4.20
N LEU A 141 10.50 7.07 -3.29
CA LEU A 141 9.09 7.38 -3.54
C LEU A 141 8.93 8.84 -4.02
N ARG A 142 9.60 9.79 -3.36
CA ARG A 142 9.71 11.18 -3.83
C ARG A 142 10.66 11.34 -5.01
N GLY A 143 11.86 10.77 -4.87
CA GLY A 143 13.01 11.05 -5.72
C GLY A 143 12.90 10.51 -7.15
N ARG A 144 12.30 9.33 -7.33
CA ARG A 144 12.08 8.70 -8.64
C ARG A 144 11.24 9.59 -9.53
N VAL A 145 10.12 10.06 -8.99
CA VAL A 145 9.21 10.97 -9.70
C VAL A 145 9.92 12.29 -9.98
N ALA A 146 10.59 12.88 -8.98
CA ALA A 146 11.32 14.13 -9.13
C ALA A 146 12.41 14.08 -10.23
N ARG A 147 13.10 12.95 -10.39
CA ARG A 147 14.10 12.76 -11.47
C ARG A 147 13.47 12.80 -12.86
N ALA A 148 12.26 12.29 -13.01
CA ALA A 148 11.55 12.28 -14.29
C ALA A 148 10.90 13.61 -14.64
N MET A 149 10.41 14.37 -13.64
CA MET A 149 9.61 15.60 -13.84
C MET A 149 10.15 16.60 -14.87
N PRO A 150 11.45 16.91 -14.97
CA PRO A 150 11.96 17.86 -15.96
C PRO A 150 11.74 17.45 -17.42
N ALA A 151 11.50 16.16 -17.69
CA ALA A 151 11.23 15.66 -19.03
C ALA A 151 9.74 15.76 -19.43
N TRP A 152 8.89 16.23 -18.51
CA TRP A 152 7.44 16.34 -18.69
C TRP A 152 6.98 17.79 -18.75
N THR A 153 5.90 18.00 -19.49
CA THR A 153 5.19 19.27 -19.59
C THR A 153 3.73 19.08 -19.20
N ARG A 154 3.05 20.18 -18.87
CA ARG A 154 1.62 20.21 -18.52
C ARG A 154 0.68 19.62 -19.57
N ASP A 155 1.11 19.60 -20.83
CA ASP A 155 0.28 19.13 -21.96
C ASP A 155 0.52 17.63 -22.26
N ASP A 156 1.46 17.00 -21.56
CA ASP A 156 1.75 15.58 -21.74
C ASP A 156 0.69 14.69 -21.08
N SER A 157 0.22 13.69 -21.83
CA SER A 157 -0.72 12.67 -21.33
C SER A 157 -0.13 11.95 -20.12
N GLY A 158 -0.79 12.08 -18.97
CA GLY A 158 -0.37 11.49 -17.69
C GLY A 158 0.41 12.41 -16.74
N TYR A 159 0.63 13.68 -17.11
CA TYR A 159 1.31 14.66 -16.23
C TYR A 159 0.64 14.80 -14.85
N ALA A 160 -0.70 14.76 -14.79
CA ALA A 160 -1.42 14.84 -13.51
C ALA A 160 -1.07 13.68 -12.55
N PHE A 161 -0.97 12.44 -13.06
CA PHE A 161 -0.55 11.29 -12.25
C PHE A 161 0.88 11.41 -11.74
N LEU A 162 1.76 12.03 -12.53
CA LEU A 162 3.12 12.36 -12.08
C LEU A 162 3.09 13.30 -10.87
N LEU A 163 2.23 14.33 -10.89
CA LEU A 163 2.04 15.22 -9.75
C LEU A 163 1.47 14.49 -8.54
N GLY A 164 0.45 13.64 -8.72
CA GLY A 164 -0.14 12.85 -7.65
C GLY A 164 0.87 11.90 -6.98
N MET A 165 1.68 11.19 -7.77
CA MET A 165 2.77 10.35 -7.23
C MET A 165 3.83 11.19 -6.51
N HIS A 166 4.21 12.35 -7.06
CA HIS A 166 5.20 13.22 -6.43
C HIS A 166 4.70 13.77 -5.09
N ALA A 167 3.45 14.22 -5.05
CA ALA A 167 2.77 14.69 -3.86
C ALA A 167 2.83 13.62 -2.76
N PHE A 168 2.55 12.37 -3.09
CA PHE A 168 2.58 11.28 -2.11
C PHE A 168 3.99 11.02 -1.58
N GLY A 169 5.01 11.07 -2.46
CA GLY A 169 6.40 10.99 -2.02
C GLY A 169 6.81 12.16 -1.11
N LEU A 170 6.31 13.37 -1.36
CA LEU A 170 6.55 14.54 -0.51
C LEU A 170 5.87 14.39 0.86
N GLU A 171 4.64 13.88 0.89
CA GLU A 171 3.87 13.60 2.10
C GLU A 171 4.57 12.58 2.99
N GLU A 172 4.98 11.43 2.44
CA GLU A 172 5.70 10.41 3.22
C GLU A 172 7.08 10.90 3.71
N CYS A 173 7.63 11.95 3.07
CA CYS A 173 8.83 12.68 3.53
C CYS A 173 8.54 13.82 4.54
N GLY A 174 7.29 14.03 4.96
CA GLY A 174 6.90 15.07 5.92
C GLY A 174 6.79 16.47 5.34
N SER A 175 6.84 16.64 4.01
CA SER A 175 6.73 17.93 3.34
C SER A 175 5.27 18.31 3.04
N TYR A 176 4.41 18.25 4.06
CA TYR A 176 2.95 18.26 3.94
C TYR A 176 2.36 19.44 3.17
N ALA A 177 2.84 20.67 3.39
CA ALA A 177 2.29 21.85 2.72
C ALA A 177 2.54 21.83 1.20
N VAL A 178 3.73 21.39 0.79
CA VAL A 178 4.10 21.29 -0.63
C VAL A 178 3.41 20.08 -1.28
N ALA A 179 3.29 18.98 -0.51
CA ALA A 179 2.55 17.79 -0.93
C ALA A 179 1.08 18.15 -1.24
N GLU A 180 0.41 18.86 -0.34
CA GLU A 180 -0.98 19.29 -0.52
C GLU A 180 -1.18 20.19 -1.74
N GLU A 181 -0.27 21.14 -1.98
CA GLU A 181 -0.34 22.00 -3.18
C GLU A 181 -0.22 21.16 -4.46
N ALA A 182 0.74 20.23 -4.50
CA ALA A 182 0.95 19.35 -5.64
C ALA A 182 -0.23 18.39 -5.86
N GLY A 183 -0.77 17.79 -4.79
CA GLY A 183 -1.92 16.88 -4.86
C GLY A 183 -3.19 17.58 -5.31
N ARG A 184 -3.46 18.80 -4.83
CA ARG A 184 -4.60 19.61 -5.30
C ARG A 184 -4.45 19.97 -6.77
N HIS A 185 -3.25 20.35 -7.20
CA HIS A 185 -2.99 20.61 -8.62
C HIS A 185 -3.17 19.35 -9.49
N ALA A 186 -2.75 18.18 -9.00
CA ALA A 186 -3.02 16.92 -9.69
C ALA A 186 -4.54 16.71 -9.89
N LEU A 187 -5.35 16.92 -8.86
CA LEU A 187 -6.82 16.79 -8.94
C LEU A 187 -7.51 17.87 -9.77
N ASP A 188 -6.94 19.06 -9.89
CA ASP A 188 -7.45 20.11 -10.79
C ASP A 188 -7.28 19.73 -12.26
N LEU A 189 -6.18 19.02 -12.59
CA LEU A 189 -5.91 18.51 -13.93
C LEU A 189 -6.64 17.20 -14.21
N GLU A 190 -6.71 16.32 -13.21
CA GLU A 190 -7.32 14.99 -13.29
C GLU A 190 -8.20 14.72 -12.06
N PRO A 191 -9.50 15.07 -12.12
CA PRO A 191 -10.39 14.91 -10.97
C PRO A 191 -10.55 13.47 -10.48
N ASP A 192 -10.37 12.49 -11.37
CA ASP A 192 -10.53 11.05 -11.10
C ASP A 192 -9.20 10.36 -10.72
N ASP A 193 -8.13 11.11 -10.45
CA ASP A 193 -6.89 10.56 -9.90
C ASP A 193 -7.11 10.09 -8.45
N CYS A 194 -7.43 8.79 -8.34
CA CYS A 194 -7.70 8.14 -7.06
C CYS A 194 -6.47 8.11 -6.13
N TRP A 195 -5.26 8.17 -6.69
CA TRP A 195 -4.01 8.19 -5.93
C TRP A 195 -3.70 9.57 -5.36
N ALA A 196 -3.96 10.65 -6.11
CA ALA A 196 -3.88 12.02 -5.60
C ALA A 196 -4.96 12.30 -4.54
N GLN A 197 -6.17 11.74 -4.70
CA GLN A 197 -7.21 11.79 -3.66
C GLN A 197 -6.72 11.13 -2.36
N HIS A 198 -6.10 9.96 -2.48
CA HIS A 198 -5.50 9.22 -1.37
C HIS A 198 -4.36 10.00 -0.70
N GLU A 199 -3.50 10.64 -1.48
CA GLU A 199 -2.40 11.47 -0.97
C GLU A 199 -2.91 12.64 -0.11
N LEU A 200 -3.94 13.33 -0.56
CA LEU A 200 -4.51 14.43 0.21
C LEU A 200 -5.17 13.93 1.50
N ALA A 201 -5.74 12.72 1.47
CA ALA A 201 -6.22 12.07 2.68
C ALA A 201 -5.05 11.84 3.66
N HIS A 202 -3.92 11.37 3.15
CA HIS A 202 -2.67 11.19 3.88
C HIS A 202 -2.21 12.49 4.57
N VAL A 203 -2.12 13.60 3.84
CA VAL A 203 -1.75 14.91 4.43
C VAL A 203 -2.67 15.28 5.60
N MET A 204 -3.98 15.17 5.41
CA MET A 204 -4.96 15.52 6.44
C MET A 204 -4.88 14.58 7.66
N GLU A 205 -4.61 13.28 7.45
CA GLU A 205 -4.42 12.30 8.53
C GLU A 205 -3.16 12.59 9.34
N MET A 206 -2.04 12.84 8.64
CA MET A 206 -0.75 13.07 9.29
C MET A 206 -0.68 14.40 10.03
N GLN A 207 -1.45 15.40 9.59
CA GLN A 207 -1.57 16.69 10.28
C GLN A 207 -2.70 16.76 11.32
N ALA A 208 -3.39 15.65 11.58
CA ALA A 208 -4.55 15.60 12.48
C ALA A 208 -5.63 16.65 12.13
N ARG A 209 -5.99 16.71 10.84
CA ARG A 209 -7.06 17.56 10.26
C ARG A 209 -8.30 16.72 9.97
N GLN A 210 -8.70 15.84 10.89
CA GLN A 210 -9.75 14.83 10.65
C GLN A 210 -11.08 15.43 10.15
N ALA A 211 -11.51 16.58 10.68
CA ALA A 211 -12.78 17.19 10.29
C ALA A 211 -12.77 17.69 8.84
N GLU A 212 -11.62 18.24 8.41
CA GLU A 212 -11.40 18.62 7.03
C GLU A 212 -11.28 17.40 6.13
N GLY A 213 -10.56 16.36 6.59
CA GLY A 213 -10.45 15.06 5.93
C GLY A 213 -11.80 14.46 5.59
N ILE A 214 -12.72 14.41 6.56
CA ILE A 214 -14.09 13.92 6.35
C ILE A 214 -14.79 14.74 5.27
N ALA A 215 -14.79 16.07 5.38
CA ALA A 215 -15.46 16.94 4.42
C ALA A 215 -14.88 16.81 3.00
N PHE A 216 -13.56 16.68 2.88
CA PHE A 216 -12.86 16.52 1.62
C PHE A 216 -13.16 15.17 0.95
N MET A 217 -13.06 14.07 1.70
CA MET A 217 -13.32 12.73 1.17
C MET A 217 -14.77 12.58 0.75
N GLU A 218 -15.72 12.89 1.65
CA GLU A 218 -17.16 12.74 1.39
C GLU A 218 -17.63 13.69 0.27
N GLY A 219 -17.08 14.90 0.20
CA GLY A 219 -17.41 15.91 -0.82
C GLY A 219 -16.95 15.56 -2.24
N ARG A 220 -16.09 14.53 -2.40
CA ARG A 220 -15.53 14.11 -3.70
C ARG A 220 -15.85 12.66 -4.07
N THR A 221 -16.78 12.01 -3.38
CA THR A 221 -17.17 10.60 -3.63
C THR A 221 -17.52 10.29 -5.09
N ALA A 222 -18.04 11.28 -5.83
CA ALA A 222 -18.30 11.17 -7.27
C ALA A 222 -17.06 10.91 -8.15
N HIS A 223 -15.85 11.07 -7.63
CA HIS A 223 -14.58 10.90 -8.34
C HIS A 223 -13.80 9.63 -7.95
N TRP A 224 -13.96 9.14 -6.73
CA TRP A 224 -13.14 8.03 -6.23
C TRP A 224 -13.94 6.84 -5.67
N ALA A 225 -15.22 7.00 -5.34
CA ALA A 225 -16.00 5.99 -4.62
C ALA A 225 -16.82 5.06 -5.53
N GLN A 226 -16.71 5.18 -6.85
CA GLN A 226 -17.52 4.40 -7.78
C GLN A 226 -17.10 2.93 -7.80
N THR A 227 -18.03 2.03 -8.09
CA THR A 227 -17.88 0.56 -7.90
C THR A 227 -16.81 -0.08 -8.77
N ASP A 228 -16.47 0.51 -9.90
CA ASP A 228 -15.38 0.11 -10.79
C ASP A 228 -14.04 0.78 -10.45
N ASN A 229 -13.94 1.50 -9.32
CA ASN A 229 -12.66 1.97 -8.78
C ASN A 229 -12.06 0.88 -7.88
N ALA A 230 -10.92 0.33 -8.29
CA ALA A 230 -10.20 -0.74 -7.60
C ALA A 230 -9.47 -0.26 -6.32
N PHE A 231 -9.41 1.04 -6.05
CA PHE A 231 -8.75 1.61 -4.89
C PHE A 231 -9.71 2.32 -3.91
N ARG A 232 -11.02 2.33 -4.22
CA ARG A 232 -12.03 3.03 -3.40
C ARG A 232 -12.07 2.56 -1.95
N PHE A 233 -11.85 1.27 -1.70
CA PHE A 233 -11.96 0.70 -0.36
C PHE A 233 -10.90 1.29 0.57
N HIS A 234 -9.71 1.58 0.03
CA HIS A 234 -8.62 2.20 0.78
C HIS A 234 -8.90 3.68 1.08
N ASN A 235 -9.54 4.39 0.14
CA ASN A 235 -10.02 5.75 0.41
C ASN A 235 -11.17 5.79 1.43
N TRP A 236 -12.05 4.78 1.42
CA TRP A 236 -13.02 4.60 2.51
C TRP A 236 -12.35 4.29 3.84
N TRP A 237 -11.25 3.52 3.84
CA TRP A 237 -10.49 3.22 5.05
C TRP A 237 -9.93 4.50 5.70
N HIS A 238 -9.33 5.41 4.93
CA HIS A 238 -8.92 6.73 5.43
C HIS A 238 -10.10 7.54 5.98
N THR A 239 -11.23 7.53 5.27
CA THR A 239 -12.46 8.21 5.73
C THR A 239 -12.94 7.65 7.08
N ALA A 240 -12.83 6.33 7.27
CA ALA A 240 -13.14 5.67 8.54
C ALA A 240 -12.15 6.05 9.65
N LEU A 241 -10.85 6.18 9.36
CA LEU A 241 -9.85 6.62 10.34
C LEU A 241 -10.16 8.00 10.91
N TYR A 242 -10.57 8.96 10.08
CA TYR A 242 -10.94 10.29 10.57
C TYR A 242 -12.13 10.25 11.53
N ASN A 243 -13.13 9.43 11.22
CA ASN A 243 -14.30 9.25 12.07
C ASN A 243 -13.91 8.57 13.39
N LEU A 244 -13.06 7.54 13.34
CA LEU A 244 -12.59 6.82 14.51
C LEU A 244 -11.81 7.73 15.47
N ASP A 245 -10.88 8.53 14.95
CA ASP A 245 -10.07 9.45 15.77
C ASP A 245 -10.88 10.63 16.35
N GLN A 246 -12.15 10.80 15.93
CA GLN A 246 -13.15 11.73 16.49
C GLN A 246 -14.28 11.06 17.29
N ASP A 247 -14.09 9.80 17.69
CA ASP A 247 -15.07 9.04 18.47
C ASP A 247 -16.42 8.76 17.79
N ARG A 248 -16.47 8.83 16.46
CA ARG A 248 -17.67 8.51 15.66
C ARG A 248 -17.69 7.02 15.31
N PHE A 249 -17.85 6.17 16.32
CA PHE A 249 -17.67 4.71 16.18
C PHE A 249 -18.73 4.05 15.30
N GLU A 250 -19.99 4.43 15.46
CA GLU A 250 -21.10 3.91 14.68
C GLU A 250 -20.87 4.23 13.20
N ARG A 251 -20.50 5.47 12.90
CA ARG A 251 -20.14 5.89 11.55
C ARG A 251 -18.93 5.15 10.99
N THR A 252 -17.94 4.86 11.84
CA THR A 252 -16.77 4.06 11.45
C THR A 252 -17.17 2.64 11.04
N LEU A 253 -18.10 2.01 11.77
CA LEU A 253 -18.62 0.67 11.43
C LEU A 253 -19.48 0.70 10.16
N GLU A 254 -20.30 1.73 9.97
CA GLU A 254 -21.05 1.93 8.71
C GLU A 254 -20.10 2.01 7.51
N ILE A 255 -19.04 2.82 7.59
CA ILE A 255 -18.04 2.93 6.51
C ILE A 255 -17.27 1.62 6.32
N TYR A 256 -16.99 0.89 7.41
CA TYR A 256 -16.42 -0.46 7.31
C TYR A 256 -17.33 -1.36 6.47
N ASP A 257 -18.63 -1.43 6.80
CA ASP A 257 -19.56 -2.36 6.14
C ASP A 257 -19.90 -1.93 4.71
N GLU A 258 -20.02 -0.64 4.43
CA GLU A 258 -20.48 -0.12 3.12
C GLU A 258 -19.34 0.21 2.16
N GLY A 259 -18.14 0.50 2.69
CA GLY A 259 -17.02 1.05 1.93
C GLY A 259 -15.78 0.17 1.91
N VAL A 260 -15.24 -0.16 3.09
CA VAL A 260 -14.00 -0.94 3.23
C VAL A 260 -14.25 -2.42 2.90
N ARG A 261 -15.34 -2.96 3.44
CA ARG A 261 -15.72 -4.37 3.38
C ARG A 261 -17.16 -4.55 2.89
N SER A 262 -17.51 -3.83 1.82
CA SER A 262 -18.82 -3.94 1.15
C SER A 262 -19.16 -5.35 0.66
N GLU A 263 -18.15 -6.10 0.23
CA GLU A 263 -18.29 -7.47 -0.25
C GLU A 263 -17.08 -8.30 0.18
N PRO A 264 -17.26 -9.60 0.46
CA PRO A 264 -16.15 -10.54 0.65
C PRO A 264 -15.24 -10.60 -0.59
N ALA A 265 -13.94 -10.50 -0.36
CA ALA A 265 -12.86 -10.51 -1.35
C ALA A 265 -11.57 -10.99 -0.68
N GLU A 266 -10.74 -11.72 -1.43
CA GLU A 266 -9.50 -12.35 -0.97
C GLU A 266 -8.25 -11.48 -1.23
N ILE A 267 -8.42 -10.30 -1.81
CA ILE A 267 -7.34 -9.35 -2.11
C ILE A 267 -6.69 -8.88 -0.81
N GLN A 268 -5.37 -9.05 -0.68
CA GLN A 268 -4.64 -8.81 0.55
C GLN A 268 -4.76 -7.35 1.03
N LEU A 269 -4.72 -6.39 0.10
CA LEU A 269 -4.87 -4.98 0.44
C LEU A 269 -6.25 -4.65 1.07
N MET A 270 -7.31 -5.34 0.65
CA MET A 270 -8.65 -5.18 1.26
C MET A 270 -8.70 -5.80 2.66
N LEU A 271 -8.08 -6.98 2.83
CA LEU A 271 -8.03 -7.68 4.12
C LEU A 271 -7.22 -6.89 5.16
N LEU A 272 -6.07 -6.35 4.76
CA LEU A 272 -5.20 -5.60 5.68
C LEU A 272 -5.87 -4.29 6.13
N ASP A 273 -6.60 -3.58 5.26
CA ASP A 273 -7.35 -2.39 5.64
C ASP A 273 -8.46 -2.72 6.66
N ALA A 274 -9.22 -3.78 6.38
CA ALA A 274 -10.27 -4.26 7.28
C ALA A 274 -9.70 -4.60 8.66
N VAL A 275 -8.65 -5.42 8.71
CA VAL A 275 -7.98 -5.80 9.96
C VAL A 275 -7.37 -4.61 10.68
N ALA A 276 -6.70 -3.71 9.96
CA ALA A 276 -6.07 -2.54 10.53
C ALA A 276 -7.11 -1.62 11.19
N LEU A 277 -8.30 -1.48 10.59
CA LEU A 277 -9.39 -0.69 11.17
C LEU A 277 -9.99 -1.39 12.41
N LEU A 278 -10.29 -2.68 12.31
CA LEU A 278 -10.83 -3.47 13.42
C LEU A 278 -9.85 -3.53 14.61
N TRP A 279 -8.53 -3.64 14.36
CA TRP A 279 -7.53 -3.65 15.42
C TRP A 279 -7.47 -2.31 16.16
N ARG A 280 -7.60 -1.17 15.45
CA ARG A 280 -7.68 0.16 16.09
C ARG A 280 -8.88 0.24 17.04
N MET A 281 -10.02 -0.35 16.65
CA MET A 281 -11.21 -0.42 17.50
C MET A 281 -11.01 -1.40 18.67
N HIS A 282 -10.36 -2.54 18.44
CA HIS A 282 -10.04 -3.53 19.46
C HIS A 282 -9.12 -2.97 20.56
N LEU A 283 -8.08 -2.21 20.20
CA LEU A 283 -7.19 -1.56 21.17
C LEU A 283 -7.95 -0.61 22.12
N ARG A 284 -9.08 -0.07 21.66
CA ARG A 284 -9.97 0.82 22.41
C ARG A 284 -11.07 0.10 23.18
N GLY A 285 -11.14 -1.23 23.09
CA GLY A 285 -12.19 -2.03 23.74
C GLY A 285 -13.58 -1.84 23.12
N LEU A 286 -13.66 -1.41 21.85
CA LEU A 286 -14.93 -1.24 21.14
C LEU A 286 -15.44 -2.59 20.63
N ASP A 287 -16.75 -2.80 20.72
CA ASP A 287 -17.41 -3.96 20.13
C ASP A 287 -17.57 -3.79 18.61
N VAL A 288 -17.04 -4.73 17.85
CA VAL A 288 -17.10 -4.77 16.39
C VAL A 288 -18.00 -5.90 15.87
N GLY A 289 -18.72 -6.60 16.75
CA GLY A 289 -19.55 -7.74 16.41
C GLY A 289 -18.77 -8.88 15.74
N ASN A 290 -19.34 -9.46 14.69
CA ASN A 290 -18.79 -10.67 14.05
C ASN A 290 -17.77 -10.37 12.92
N ARG A 291 -17.36 -9.11 12.74
CA ARG A 291 -16.54 -8.67 11.58
C ARG A 291 -15.16 -9.32 11.53
N TRP A 292 -14.62 -9.74 12.68
CA TRP A 292 -13.35 -10.47 12.75
C TRP A 292 -13.41 -11.87 12.13
N SER A 293 -14.53 -12.57 12.25
CA SER A 293 -14.62 -13.99 11.87
C SER A 293 -14.35 -14.20 10.39
N GLU A 294 -14.95 -13.35 9.55
CA GLU A 294 -14.78 -13.43 8.10
C GLU A 294 -13.33 -13.18 7.67
N VAL A 295 -12.71 -12.09 8.12
CA VAL A 295 -11.33 -11.76 7.72
C VAL A 295 -10.32 -12.79 8.24
N ALA A 296 -10.54 -13.34 9.44
CA ALA A 296 -9.70 -14.41 9.97
C ALA A 296 -9.88 -15.74 9.19
N ASP A 297 -11.10 -16.07 8.75
CA ASP A 297 -11.34 -17.23 7.87
C ASP A 297 -10.62 -17.12 6.54
N LEU A 298 -10.52 -15.91 5.99
CA LEU A 298 -9.82 -15.66 4.73
C LEU A 298 -8.30 -15.79 4.89
N TYR A 299 -7.73 -15.17 5.92
CA TYR A 299 -6.29 -15.31 6.22
C TYR A 299 -5.87 -16.74 6.57
N GLU A 300 -6.74 -17.54 7.19
CA GLU A 300 -6.43 -18.95 7.49
C GLU A 300 -6.44 -19.84 6.24
N LYS A 301 -7.17 -19.44 5.20
CA LYS A 301 -7.30 -20.19 3.94
C LYS A 301 -6.31 -19.75 2.85
N ASP A 302 -5.72 -18.56 2.98
CA ASP A 302 -4.78 -18.06 1.98
C ASP A 302 -3.48 -18.88 1.92
N ASP A 303 -2.73 -18.71 0.84
CA ASP A 303 -1.39 -19.29 0.62
C ASP A 303 -0.34 -18.17 0.53
N GLU A 304 -0.51 -17.11 1.34
CA GLU A 304 0.32 -15.89 1.32
C GLU A 304 1.37 -15.85 2.45
N ASP A 305 1.41 -16.88 3.29
CA ASP A 305 2.27 -16.98 4.45
C ASP A 305 3.76 -16.87 4.12
N GLY A 306 4.43 -15.92 4.79
CA GLY A 306 5.86 -15.68 4.60
C GLY A 306 6.21 -14.94 3.32
N PHE A 307 5.25 -14.62 2.44
CA PHE A 307 5.53 -13.95 1.16
C PHE A 307 5.87 -12.47 1.34
N TYR A 308 5.09 -11.76 2.17
CA TYR A 308 5.31 -10.34 2.45
C TYR A 308 5.07 -10.01 3.93
N ALA A 309 6.14 -9.57 4.61
CA ALA A 309 6.14 -9.31 6.06
C ALA A 309 5.04 -8.37 6.54
N PHE A 310 4.64 -7.40 5.71
CA PHE A 310 3.57 -6.47 6.04
C PHE A 310 2.19 -7.15 6.05
N ASN A 311 1.92 -8.06 5.11
CA ASN A 311 0.66 -8.80 5.06
C ASN A 311 0.57 -9.80 6.21
N ASP A 312 1.67 -10.49 6.53
CA ASP A 312 1.72 -11.44 7.64
C ASP A 312 1.44 -10.77 8.99
N MET A 313 1.87 -9.52 9.20
CA MET A 313 1.52 -8.75 10.39
C MET A 313 0.00 -8.61 10.56
N HIS A 314 -0.73 -8.35 9.47
CA HIS A 314 -2.18 -8.20 9.52
C HIS A 314 -2.89 -9.55 9.72
N ALA A 315 -2.40 -10.63 9.08
CA ALA A 315 -2.89 -11.98 9.36
C ALA A 315 -2.78 -12.32 10.87
N MET A 316 -1.64 -11.98 11.49
CA MET A 316 -1.43 -12.18 12.92
C MET A 316 -2.41 -11.40 13.80
N MET A 317 -2.80 -10.17 13.42
CA MET A 317 -3.84 -9.42 14.14
C MET A 317 -5.21 -10.12 14.05
N ALA A 318 -5.58 -10.63 12.87
CA ALA A 318 -6.84 -11.35 12.70
C ALA A 318 -6.89 -12.64 13.53
N PHE A 319 -5.80 -13.41 13.54
CA PHE A 319 -5.69 -14.63 14.34
C PHE A 319 -5.69 -14.33 15.84
N ALA A 320 -4.97 -13.29 16.26
CA ALA A 320 -4.97 -12.83 17.65
C ALA A 320 -6.39 -12.44 18.10
N ALA A 321 -7.09 -11.62 17.32
CA ALA A 321 -8.43 -11.15 17.65
C ALA A 321 -9.48 -12.27 17.68
N THR A 322 -9.23 -13.40 17.01
CA THR A 322 -10.17 -14.55 16.93
C THR A 322 -9.72 -15.80 17.69
N ASP A 323 -8.67 -15.70 18.51
CA ASP A 323 -8.12 -16.81 19.31
C ASP A 323 -7.63 -18.02 18.48
N ARG A 324 -7.21 -17.79 17.23
CA ARG A 324 -6.72 -18.84 16.33
C ARG A 324 -5.23 -19.12 16.54
N SER A 325 -4.89 -19.58 17.74
CA SER A 325 -3.49 -19.82 18.14
C SER A 325 -2.74 -20.79 17.22
N ALA A 326 -3.43 -21.79 16.65
CA ALA A 326 -2.81 -22.73 15.70
C ALA A 326 -2.45 -22.05 14.37
N ALA A 327 -3.36 -21.25 13.79
CA ALA A 327 -3.11 -20.49 12.58
C ALA A 327 -2.00 -19.45 12.78
N ALA A 328 -2.00 -18.75 13.92
CA ALA A 328 -0.93 -17.84 14.31
C ALA A 328 0.44 -18.53 14.40
N ALA A 329 0.50 -19.74 14.98
CA ALA A 329 1.74 -20.51 15.06
C ALA A 329 2.24 -20.96 13.67
N THR A 330 1.34 -21.40 12.78
CA THR A 330 1.68 -21.74 11.40
C THR A 330 2.24 -20.54 10.65
N ARG A 331 1.57 -19.39 10.74
CA ARG A 331 2.01 -18.13 10.12
C ARG A 331 3.37 -17.68 10.64
N LEU A 332 3.60 -17.72 11.95
CA LEU A 332 4.90 -17.41 12.54
C LEU A 332 6.00 -18.35 12.05
N ALA A 333 5.73 -19.66 11.94
CA ALA A 333 6.71 -20.61 11.41
C ALA A 333 7.06 -20.33 9.94
N ALA A 334 6.08 -19.95 9.11
CA ALA A 334 6.31 -19.54 7.73
C ALA A 334 7.15 -18.26 7.64
N MET A 335 6.87 -17.26 8.49
CA MET A 335 7.69 -16.05 8.59
C MET A 335 9.12 -16.36 9.06
N GLU A 336 9.31 -17.30 9.98
CA GLU A 336 10.63 -17.75 10.43
C GLU A 336 11.41 -18.43 9.30
N ALA A 337 10.76 -19.32 8.54
CA ALA A 337 11.37 -19.93 7.36
C ALA A 337 11.73 -18.89 6.29
N ALA A 338 10.84 -17.92 6.02
CA ALA A 338 11.11 -16.82 5.09
C ALA A 338 12.29 -15.94 5.56
N ALA A 339 12.43 -15.74 6.86
CA ALA A 339 13.53 -14.99 7.46
C ALA A 339 14.90 -15.66 7.33
N GLU A 340 14.97 -16.98 7.09
CA GLU A 340 16.22 -17.70 6.80
C GLU A 340 16.69 -17.50 5.35
N GLY A 341 15.80 -17.03 4.47
CA GLY A 341 16.10 -16.77 3.07
C GLY A 341 16.99 -15.54 2.84
N GLU A 342 17.21 -15.30 1.55
CA GLU A 342 17.91 -14.13 1.04
C GLU A 342 16.92 -13.10 0.46
N GLY A 343 17.42 -11.93 0.09
CA GLY A 343 16.62 -10.89 -0.54
C GLY A 343 15.81 -10.02 0.43
N THR A 344 14.95 -9.19 -0.16
CA THR A 344 14.36 -8.05 0.52
C THR A 344 13.32 -8.46 1.56
N ASN A 345 12.42 -9.39 1.23
CA ASN A 345 11.42 -9.87 2.19
C ASN A 345 12.07 -10.58 3.39
N ALA A 346 13.08 -11.42 3.17
CA ALA A 346 13.78 -12.08 4.27
C ALA A 346 14.44 -11.06 5.23
N MET A 347 15.00 -9.97 4.69
CA MET A 347 15.47 -8.83 5.48
C MET A 347 14.34 -8.15 6.26
N MET A 348 13.20 -7.85 5.61
CA MET A 348 12.02 -7.25 6.24
C MET A 348 11.49 -8.12 7.39
N MET A 349 11.40 -9.44 7.17
CA MET A 349 10.98 -10.42 8.17
C MET A 349 11.87 -10.37 9.42
N ARG A 350 13.20 -10.43 9.24
CA ARG A 350 14.16 -10.39 10.36
C ARG A 350 14.12 -9.06 11.11
N MET A 351 14.08 -7.95 10.36
CA MET A 351 14.24 -6.61 10.92
C MET A 351 13.01 -6.12 11.67
N VAL A 352 11.82 -6.39 11.12
CA VAL A 352 10.56 -5.83 11.65
C VAL A 352 9.39 -6.80 11.65
N GLY A 353 9.26 -7.68 10.64
CA GLY A 353 8.12 -8.59 10.52
C GLY A 353 7.95 -9.51 11.73
N LEU A 354 8.98 -10.32 12.04
CA LEU A 354 8.97 -11.25 13.17
C LEU A 354 8.84 -10.56 14.53
N PRO A 355 9.59 -9.48 14.84
CA PRO A 355 9.36 -8.72 16.06
C PRO A 355 7.91 -8.26 16.20
N ILE A 356 7.30 -7.70 15.16
CA ILE A 356 5.93 -7.18 15.25
C ILE A 356 4.92 -8.32 15.41
N ALA A 357 5.03 -9.39 14.63
CA ALA A 357 4.15 -10.57 14.74
C ALA A 357 4.21 -11.21 16.14
N ARG A 358 5.41 -11.36 16.70
CA ARG A 358 5.59 -11.84 18.08
C ARG A 358 5.04 -10.87 19.12
N GLY A 359 5.17 -9.56 18.88
CA GLY A 359 4.58 -8.52 19.71
C GLY A 359 3.05 -8.58 19.74
N ILE A 360 2.41 -8.81 18.59
CA ILE A 360 0.94 -8.99 18.47
C ILE A 360 0.50 -10.24 19.23
N GLU A 361 1.21 -11.36 19.06
CA GLU A 361 0.91 -12.61 19.76
C GLU A 361 1.07 -12.45 21.29
N ALA A 362 2.14 -11.79 21.73
CA ALA A 362 2.36 -11.49 23.15
C ALA A 362 1.28 -10.57 23.72
N PHE A 363 0.87 -9.54 22.98
CA PHE A 363 -0.22 -8.64 23.36
C PHE A 363 -1.52 -9.43 23.56
N ARG A 364 -1.84 -10.34 22.64
CA ARG A 364 -3.03 -11.18 22.73
C ARG A 364 -3.02 -12.11 23.94
N ARG A 365 -1.86 -12.64 24.32
CA ARG A 365 -1.69 -13.48 25.50
C ARG A 365 -1.61 -12.68 26.80
N GLU A 366 -1.89 -11.38 26.76
CA GLU A 366 -1.80 -10.45 27.88
C GLU A 366 -0.38 -10.39 28.50
N ARG A 367 0.63 -10.79 27.73
CA ARG A 367 2.05 -10.69 28.11
C ARG A 367 2.58 -9.33 27.65
N TYR A 368 2.01 -8.27 28.22
CA TYR A 368 2.22 -6.91 27.73
C TYR A 368 3.69 -6.47 27.81
N GLY A 369 4.41 -6.78 28.88
CA GLY A 369 5.87 -6.58 28.97
C GLY A 369 6.66 -7.26 27.85
N GLU A 370 6.30 -8.48 27.44
CA GLU A 370 6.93 -9.14 26.27
C GLU A 370 6.58 -8.42 24.97
N ALA A 371 5.32 -8.01 24.80
CA ALA A 371 4.89 -7.24 23.63
C ALA A 371 5.68 -5.93 23.50
N ILE A 372 5.88 -5.21 24.60
CA ILE A 372 6.74 -4.02 24.66
C ILE A 372 8.18 -4.38 24.25
N GLY A 373 8.74 -5.45 24.80
CA GLY A 373 10.08 -5.93 24.48
C GLY A 373 10.30 -6.20 22.98
N TYR A 374 9.26 -6.68 22.29
CA TYR A 374 9.31 -6.92 20.84
C TYR A 374 9.06 -5.66 20.00
N LEU A 375 8.10 -4.81 20.39
CA LEU A 375 7.66 -3.67 19.58
C LEU A 375 8.53 -2.42 19.76
N MET A 376 9.04 -2.18 20.97
CA MET A 376 9.83 -1.00 21.30
C MET A 376 11.09 -0.83 20.43
N PRO A 377 11.90 -1.88 20.16
CA PRO A 377 13.10 -1.77 19.33
C PRO A 377 12.83 -1.43 17.86
N VAL A 378 11.63 -1.74 17.36
CA VAL A 378 11.26 -1.59 15.93
C VAL A 378 10.37 -0.39 15.65
N ARG A 379 9.92 0.37 16.66
CA ARG A 379 8.95 1.47 16.51
C ARG A 379 9.31 2.54 15.45
N TYR A 380 10.61 2.86 15.27
CA TYR A 380 11.08 3.80 14.24
C TYR A 380 11.58 3.12 12.96
N ARG A 381 11.58 1.79 12.95
CA ARG A 381 12.06 0.97 11.84
C ARG A 381 10.93 0.27 11.10
N ALA A 382 9.70 0.29 11.62
CA ALA A 382 8.55 -0.34 10.99
C ALA A 382 8.40 0.04 9.51
N HIS A 383 8.82 1.23 9.07
CA HIS A 383 8.82 1.59 7.65
C HIS A 383 9.58 0.60 6.74
N VAL A 384 10.56 -0.16 7.26
CA VAL A 384 11.40 -1.08 6.48
C VAL A 384 10.61 -2.13 5.68
N PHE A 385 9.42 -2.53 6.12
CA PHE A 385 8.58 -3.47 5.38
C PHE A 385 7.52 -2.81 4.47
N GLY A 386 7.58 -1.48 4.27
CA GLY A 386 6.58 -0.75 3.49
C GLY A 386 5.36 -0.28 4.29
N GLY A 387 4.25 -0.14 3.58
CA GLY A 387 3.04 0.55 4.04
C GLY A 387 3.21 2.07 4.09
N SER A 388 2.19 2.80 4.51
CA SER A 388 2.26 4.24 4.75
C SER A 388 2.42 4.57 6.25
N HIS A 389 2.68 5.84 6.59
CA HIS A 389 2.71 6.26 8.00
C HIS A 389 1.38 5.97 8.71
N ALA A 390 0.26 6.24 8.02
CA ALA A 390 -1.08 5.99 8.54
C ALA A 390 -1.31 4.50 8.82
N GLN A 391 -0.90 3.61 7.92
CA GLN A 391 -1.05 2.16 8.11
C GLN A 391 -0.21 1.66 9.29
N ARG A 392 1.07 2.06 9.35
CA ARG A 392 2.03 1.63 10.38
C ARG A 392 1.79 2.21 11.77
N ASP A 393 1.00 3.28 11.90
CA ASP A 393 0.61 3.87 13.18
C ASP A 393 0.03 2.82 14.15
N ILE A 394 -0.54 1.74 13.61
CA ILE A 394 -1.08 0.63 14.39
C ILE A 394 -0.06 -0.06 15.29
N VAL A 395 1.21 -0.12 14.86
CA VAL A 395 2.31 -0.70 15.66
C VAL A 395 2.56 0.18 16.89
N HIS A 396 2.59 1.50 16.69
CA HIS A 396 2.79 2.46 17.78
C HIS A 396 1.58 2.50 18.72
N ARG A 397 0.35 2.45 18.19
CA ARG A 397 -0.87 2.34 19.01
C ARG A 397 -0.87 1.06 19.86
N THR A 398 -0.48 -0.08 19.29
CA THR A 398 -0.38 -1.35 20.03
C THR A 398 0.69 -1.27 21.13
N LEU A 399 1.83 -0.64 20.87
CA LEU A 399 2.88 -0.43 21.86
C LEU A 399 2.42 0.46 23.03
N ILE A 400 1.75 1.58 22.75
CA ILE A 400 1.18 2.45 23.80
C ILE A 400 0.15 1.68 24.64
N GLU A 401 -0.76 0.97 23.99
CA GLU A 401 -1.78 0.18 24.69
C GLU A 401 -1.16 -0.95 25.51
N ALA A 402 -0.09 -1.59 25.03
CA ALA A 402 0.66 -2.58 25.81
C ALA A 402 1.25 -1.95 27.07
N ALA A 403 1.90 -0.78 26.99
CA ALA A 403 2.45 -0.08 28.14
C ALA A 403 1.36 0.32 29.17
N LEU A 404 0.20 0.76 28.69
CA LEU A 404 -0.96 1.06 29.54
C LEU A 404 -1.46 -0.18 30.28
N ARG A 405 -1.59 -1.32 29.60
CA ARG A 405 -2.11 -2.57 30.18
C ARG A 405 -1.09 -3.31 31.05
N ASP A 406 0.20 -3.13 30.80
CA ASP A 406 1.29 -3.64 31.65
C ASP A 406 1.40 -2.87 32.99
N GLY A 407 0.85 -1.65 33.04
CA GLY A 407 0.99 -0.75 34.19
C GLY A 407 2.31 0.02 34.21
N ASP A 408 3.10 -0.01 33.13
CA ASP A 408 4.31 0.81 32.98
C ASP A 408 3.94 2.27 32.67
N LYS A 409 3.54 2.98 33.73
CA LYS A 409 3.11 4.38 33.67
C LYS A 409 4.15 5.30 33.06
N ALA A 410 5.44 5.07 33.37
CA ALA A 410 6.52 5.90 32.88
C ALA A 410 6.66 5.79 31.36
N LEU A 411 6.63 4.56 30.84
CA LEU A 411 6.70 4.31 29.41
C LEU A 411 5.43 4.78 28.69
N ALA A 412 4.24 4.47 29.21
CA ALA A 412 2.98 4.92 28.62
C ALA A 412 2.91 6.46 28.51
N THR A 413 3.39 7.18 29.54
CA THR A 413 3.47 8.64 29.53
C THR A 413 4.46 9.14 28.48
N ALA A 414 5.64 8.52 28.39
CA ALA A 414 6.66 8.91 27.40
C ALA A 414 6.17 8.74 25.95
N LEU A 415 5.57 7.58 25.63
CA LEU A 415 5.08 7.28 24.28
C LEU A 415 3.84 8.11 23.91
N SER A 416 2.95 8.37 24.87
CA SER A 416 1.80 9.25 24.63
C SER A 416 2.22 10.71 24.41
N ASN A 417 3.22 11.22 25.14
CA ASN A 417 3.80 12.54 24.90
C ASN A 417 4.35 12.68 23.47
N GLU A 418 5.10 11.67 23.03
CA GLU A 418 5.61 11.59 21.67
C GLU A 418 4.46 11.66 20.65
N ARG A 419 3.40 10.87 20.86
CA ARG A 419 2.22 10.87 19.99
C ARG A 419 1.54 12.24 19.94
N THR A 420 1.33 12.89 21.08
CA THR A 420 0.70 14.23 21.13
C THR A 420 1.57 15.30 20.47
N SER A 421 2.89 15.12 20.45
CA SER A 421 3.78 16.02 19.69
C SER A 421 3.63 15.84 18.18
N LEU A 422 3.37 14.62 17.70
CA LEU A 422 3.18 14.32 16.28
C LEU A 422 1.78 14.71 15.80
N LYS A 423 0.75 14.47 16.61
CA LYS A 423 -0.66 14.72 16.27
C LYS A 423 -1.34 15.60 17.34
N PRO A 424 -0.94 16.88 17.49
CA PRO A 424 -1.40 17.75 18.59
C PRO A 424 -2.89 18.07 18.55
N ASN A 425 -3.54 17.95 17.39
CA ASN A 425 -4.97 18.21 17.23
C ASN A 425 -5.83 16.94 17.22
N CYS A 426 -5.24 15.75 17.40
CA CYS A 426 -5.96 14.48 17.37
C CYS A 426 -6.59 14.18 18.76
N PRO A 427 -7.93 14.14 18.88
CA PRO A 427 -8.59 13.87 20.16
C PRO A 427 -8.17 12.53 20.79
N PHE A 428 -8.12 11.47 19.98
CA PHE A 428 -7.68 10.15 20.44
C PHE A 428 -6.26 10.15 21.04
N SER A 429 -5.34 10.96 20.50
CA SER A 429 -3.97 11.03 21.02
C SER A 429 -3.93 11.62 22.43
N TRP A 430 -4.77 12.62 22.70
CA TRP A 430 -4.91 13.21 24.04
C TRP A 430 -5.62 12.28 25.02
N GLN A 431 -6.59 11.49 24.57
CA GLN A 431 -7.23 10.46 25.41
C GLN A 431 -6.24 9.39 25.87
N LEU A 432 -5.32 8.95 24.98
CA LEU A 432 -4.24 8.05 25.37
C LEU A 432 -3.31 8.67 26.42
N HIS A 433 -2.97 9.95 26.25
CA HIS A 433 -2.17 10.68 27.22
C HIS A 433 -2.88 10.79 28.58
N GLU A 434 -4.16 11.14 28.59
CA GLU A 434 -4.96 11.22 29.82
C GLU A 434 -5.01 9.88 30.56
N ARG A 435 -5.21 8.77 29.84
CA ARG A 435 -5.14 7.41 30.40
C ARG A 435 -3.76 7.12 31.02
N ALA A 436 -2.68 7.51 30.34
CA ALA A 436 -1.31 7.28 30.80
C ALA A 436 -0.95 8.07 32.07
N VAL A 437 -1.47 9.30 32.23
CA VAL A 437 -1.17 10.12 33.41
C VAL A 437 -2.11 9.84 34.59
N SER A 438 -3.34 9.39 34.31
CA SER A 438 -4.39 9.17 35.31
C SER A 438 -4.37 7.77 35.93
N GLY A 439 -4.00 6.73 35.17
CA GLY A 439 -3.74 5.39 35.70
C GLY A 439 -2.46 5.37 36.51
#